data_AF-A0A9X5C9M8-F1
#
_entry.id   AF-A0A9X5C9M8-F1
#
_cell.length_a   1.000
_cell.length_b   1.000
_cell.length_c   1.000
_cell.angle_alpha   90.00
_cell.angle_beta   90.00
_cell.angle_gamma   90.00
#
_symmetry.space_group_name_H-M   'P 1'
#
loop_
_entity.id
_entity.type
_entity.pdbx_description
1 polymer ?
#
loop_
_entity_poly.entity_id
_entity_poly.type
_entity_poly.pdbx_seq_one_letter_code
_entity_poly.pdbx_strand_id
1 'polypeptide(L)'
;MELEAAVKRAVDECIREGILEDFFRKNKAEVIAMSIFEYDEKEVIDYIREEERAIGREEGREEGREEGREEAKKEVQKYGRLILRLTEEGKSSLVVKIATDDALRERLYEEYRL
;
A
#
# COMPACT_ATOMS: atom_id res chain seq x y z
N MET A 1 14.00 -31.13 -28.82
CA MET A 1 14.81 -30.01 -29.35
C MET A 1 14.40 -28.80 -28.55
N GLU A 2 15.30 -28.23 -27.76
CA GLU A 2 15.04 -26.97 -27.05
C GLU A 2 14.71 -25.86 -28.06
N LEU A 3 13.68 -25.06 -27.79
CA LEU A 3 13.19 -23.97 -28.65
C LEU A 3 14.34 -23.05 -29.10
N GLU A 4 15.25 -22.73 -28.18
CA GLU A 4 16.45 -21.94 -28.43
C GLU A 4 17.35 -22.52 -29.54
N ALA A 5 17.57 -23.84 -29.52
CA ALA A 5 18.41 -24.52 -30.51
C ALA A 5 17.71 -24.64 -31.87
N ALA A 6 16.37 -24.60 -31.91
CA ALA A 6 15.60 -24.55 -33.15
C ALA A 6 15.65 -23.14 -33.76
N VAL A 7 15.40 -22.10 -32.94
CA VAL A 7 15.43 -20.69 -33.36
C VAL A 7 16.82 -20.29 -33.86
N LYS A 8 17.90 -20.65 -33.15
CA LYS A 8 19.28 -20.39 -33.59
C LYS A 8 19.57 -20.98 -34.96
N ARG A 9 19.18 -22.24 -35.19
CA ARG A 9 19.39 -22.93 -36.47
C ARG A 9 18.60 -22.28 -37.61
N ALA A 10 17.35 -21.89 -37.37
CA ALA A 10 16.54 -21.20 -38.37
C ALA A 10 17.16 -19.86 -38.79
N VAL A 11 17.66 -19.07 -37.82
CA VAL A 11 18.34 -17.80 -38.11
C VAL A 11 19.65 -18.03 -38.88
N ASP A 12 20.42 -19.04 -38.51
CA ASP A 12 21.67 -19.40 -39.21
C ASP A 12 21.43 -19.88 -40.64
N GLU A 13 20.35 -20.62 -40.86
CA GLU A 13 19.95 -21.10 -42.19
C GLU A 13 19.50 -19.95 -43.09
N CYS A 14 18.69 -19.01 -42.59
CA CYS A 14 18.31 -17.80 -43.34
C CYS A 14 19.53 -16.96 -43.76
N ILE A 15 20.52 -16.78 -42.87
CA ILE A 15 21.76 -16.08 -43.19
C ILE A 15 22.52 -16.81 -44.29
N ARG A 16 22.65 -18.14 -44.19
CA ARG A 16 23.38 -18.97 -45.16
C ARG A 16 22.72 -18.98 -46.55
N GLU A 17 21.40 -18.91 -46.60
CA GLU A 17 20.63 -18.89 -47.85
C GLU A 17 20.45 -17.47 -48.45
N GLY A 18 20.98 -16.43 -47.80
CA GLY A 18 20.86 -15.05 -48.26
C GLY A 18 19.48 -14.43 -48.03
N ILE A 19 18.63 -15.06 -47.21
CA ILE A 19 17.27 -14.60 -46.91
C ILE A 19 17.34 -13.65 -45.72
N LEU A 20 17.05 -12.36 -45.95
CA LEU A 20 17.14 -11.31 -44.93
C LEU A 20 18.52 -11.27 -44.23
N GLU A 21 19.59 -11.64 -44.95
CA GLU A 21 20.94 -11.80 -44.41
C GLU A 21 21.43 -10.57 -43.66
N ASP A 22 21.32 -9.38 -44.26
CA ASP A 22 21.75 -8.13 -43.64
C ASP A 22 20.98 -7.79 -42.36
N PHE A 23 19.70 -8.16 -42.30
CA PHE A 23 18.86 -7.96 -41.12
C PHE A 23 19.26 -8.90 -39.99
N PHE A 24 19.38 -10.20 -40.27
CA PHE A 24 19.76 -11.18 -39.26
C PHE A 24 21.21 -11.02 -38.81
N ARG A 25 22.16 -10.65 -39.68
CA ARG A 25 23.55 -10.37 -39.28
C ARG A 25 23.65 -9.21 -38.29
N LYS A 26 22.83 -8.16 -38.47
CA LYS A 26 22.82 -6.99 -37.57
C LYS A 26 22.05 -7.26 -36.28
N ASN A 27 20.93 -7.99 -36.35
CA ASN A 27 19.98 -8.13 -35.24
C ASN A 27 19.91 -9.56 -34.65
N LYS A 28 20.90 -10.41 -34.92
CA LYS A 28 20.87 -11.85 -34.58
C LYS A 28 20.51 -12.12 -33.12
N ALA A 29 21.21 -11.43 -32.21
CA ALA A 29 21.03 -11.64 -30.77
C ALA A 29 19.64 -11.20 -30.30
N GLU A 30 19.14 -10.07 -30.81
CA GLU A 30 17.83 -9.51 -30.47
C GLU A 30 16.69 -10.38 -31.01
N VAL A 31 16.75 -10.83 -32.26
CA VAL A 31 15.75 -11.72 -32.86
C VAL A 31 15.69 -13.05 -32.11
N ILE A 32 16.84 -13.63 -31.79
CA ILE A 32 16.93 -14.88 -31.01
C ILE A 32 16.33 -14.66 -29.63
N ALA A 33 16.69 -13.57 -28.93
CA ALA A 33 16.16 -13.27 -27.61
C ALA A 33 14.64 -13.05 -27.64
N MET A 34 14.13 -12.20 -28.54
CA MET A 34 12.70 -11.91 -28.68
C MET A 34 11.88 -13.14 -29.09
N SER A 35 12.48 -14.09 -29.82
CA SER A 35 11.78 -15.32 -30.25
C SER A 35 11.86 -16.46 -29.23
N ILE A 36 12.73 -16.34 -28.22
CA ILE A 36 12.91 -17.35 -27.15
C ILE A 36 12.21 -16.91 -25.87
N PHE A 37 12.24 -15.62 -25.56
CA PHE A 37 11.59 -15.06 -24.39
C PHE A 37 10.20 -14.55 -24.76
N GLU A 38 9.18 -15.23 -24.24
CA GLU A 38 7.82 -14.70 -24.25
C GLU A 38 7.68 -13.71 -23.08
N TYR A 39 7.20 -12.50 -23.36
CA TYR A 39 6.77 -11.59 -22.30
C TYR A 39 5.45 -12.11 -21.73
N ASP A 40 5.50 -12.72 -20.54
CA ASP A 40 4.28 -13.09 -19.80
C ASP A 40 3.69 -11.83 -19.15
N GLU A 41 2.93 -11.08 -19.95
CA GLU A 41 2.21 -9.89 -19.51
C GLU A 41 1.34 -10.16 -18.29
N LYS A 42 0.77 -11.36 -18.18
CA LYS A 42 -0.11 -11.73 -17.07
C LYS A 42 0.68 -11.85 -15.78
N GLU A 43 1.84 -12.52 -15.80
CA GLU A 43 2.69 -12.66 -14.62
C GLU A 43 3.15 -11.28 -14.09
N VAL A 44 3.54 -10.39 -15.00
CA VAL A 44 3.95 -9.01 -14.64
C VAL A 44 2.78 -8.23 -14.05
N ILE A 45 1.60 -8.30 -14.65
CA ILE A 45 0.40 -7.63 -14.13
C ILE A 45 0.00 -8.18 -12.76
N ASP A 46 0.08 -9.49 -12.57
CA ASP A 46 -0.29 -10.12 -11.30
C ASP A 46 0.71 -9.74 -10.18
N TYR A 47 2.01 -9.67 -10.50
CA TYR A 47 3.05 -9.17 -9.60
C TYR A 47 2.78 -7.71 -9.18
N ILE A 48 2.55 -6.82 -10.15
CA ILE A 48 2.27 -5.40 -9.88
C ILE A 48 1.04 -5.27 -8.96
N ARG A 49 -0.03 -6.01 -9.25
CA ARG A 49 -1.24 -5.99 -8.41
C ARG A 49 -1.00 -6.49 -6.99
N GLU A 50 -0.12 -7.47 -6.80
CA GLU A 50 0.22 -7.95 -5.47
C GLU A 50 1.02 -6.91 -4.69
N GLU A 51 2.00 -6.26 -5.32
CA GLU A 51 2.76 -5.16 -4.72
C GLU A 51 1.87 -3.97 -4.37
N GLU A 52 1.02 -3.51 -5.29
CA GLU A 52 0.10 -2.39 -5.04
C GLU A 52 -0.87 -2.70 -3.89
N ARG A 53 -1.37 -3.95 -3.79
CA ARG A 53 -2.18 -4.37 -2.65
C ARG A 53 -1.38 -4.47 -1.36
N ALA A 54 -0.08 -4.74 -1.41
CA ALA A 54 0.77 -4.74 -0.23
C ALA A 54 1.00 -3.32 0.26
N ILE A 55 1.38 -2.42 -0.64
CA ILE A 55 1.59 -0.98 -0.37
C ILE A 55 0.32 -0.35 0.20
N GLY A 56 -0.83 -0.51 -0.47
CA GLY A 56 -2.09 0.08 0.01
C GLY A 56 -2.54 -0.47 1.37
N ARG A 57 -2.21 -1.73 1.71
CA ARG A 57 -2.47 -2.29 3.05
C ARG A 57 -1.50 -1.78 4.11
N GLU A 58 -0.31 -1.37 3.73
CA GLU A 58 0.66 -0.75 4.63
C GLU A 58 0.28 0.70 4.90
N GLU A 59 0.09 1.48 3.83
CA GLU A 59 -0.35 2.89 3.89
C GLU A 59 -1.64 3.04 4.71
N GLY A 60 -2.69 2.27 4.40
CA GLY A 60 -3.95 2.35 5.15
C GLY A 60 -3.83 1.95 6.62
N ARG A 61 -2.85 1.10 6.99
CA ARG A 61 -2.56 0.78 8.40
C ARG A 61 -1.75 1.86 9.09
N GLU A 62 -0.92 2.59 8.37
CA GLU A 62 -0.18 3.72 8.91
C GLU A 62 -1.13 4.90 9.14
N GLU A 63 -1.89 5.28 8.11
CA GLU A 63 -2.91 6.33 8.17
C GLU A 63 -3.91 6.06 9.30
N GLY A 64 -4.51 4.87 9.37
CA GLY A 64 -5.46 4.54 10.42
C GLY A 64 -4.86 4.56 11.84
N ARG A 65 -3.55 4.29 11.99
CA ARG A 65 -2.86 4.44 13.29
C ARG A 65 -2.60 5.89 13.62
N GLU A 66 -2.25 6.72 12.64
CA GLU A 66 -2.06 8.15 12.83
C GLU A 66 -3.37 8.83 13.21
N GLU A 67 -4.45 8.58 12.46
CA GLU A 67 -5.79 9.08 12.75
C GLU A 67 -6.24 8.68 14.16
N GLY A 68 -6.13 7.39 14.50
CA GLY A 68 -6.50 6.91 15.84
C GLY A 68 -5.66 7.53 16.96
N ARG A 69 -4.37 7.83 16.72
CA ARG A 69 -3.53 8.55 17.70
C ARG A 69 -3.97 10.00 17.87
N GLU A 70 -4.29 10.69 16.78
CA GLU A 70 -4.76 12.07 16.83
C GLU A 70 -6.13 12.19 17.50
N GLU A 71 -7.06 11.28 17.22
CA GLU A 71 -8.34 11.19 17.93
C GLU A 71 -8.15 10.93 19.42
N ALA A 72 -7.31 9.95 19.79
CA ALA A 72 -7.01 9.67 21.19
C ALA A 72 -6.37 10.86 21.91
N LYS A 73 -5.46 11.60 21.26
CA LYS A 73 -4.89 12.84 21.81
C LYS A 73 -5.96 13.90 22.06
N LYS A 74 -6.86 14.12 21.10
CA LYS A 74 -7.97 15.07 21.24
C LYS A 74 -8.87 14.68 22.41
N GLU A 75 -9.18 13.39 22.55
CA GLU A 75 -10.01 12.88 23.63
C GLU A 75 -9.35 13.08 25.00
N VAL A 76 -8.06 12.75 25.14
CA VAL A 76 -7.30 13.00 26.38
C VAL A 76 -7.28 14.50 26.73
N GLN A 77 -7.14 15.38 25.74
CA GLN A 77 -7.19 16.84 25.96
C GLN A 77 -8.58 17.33 26.37
N LYS A 78 -9.65 16.78 25.81
CA LYS A 78 -11.03 17.08 26.21
C LYS A 78 -11.27 16.62 27.64
N TYR A 79 -10.89 15.39 27.96
CA TYR A 79 -11.04 14.80 29.28
C TYR A 79 -10.28 15.59 30.35
N GLY A 80 -9.03 15.97 30.09
CA GLY A 80 -8.24 16.81 31.00
C GLY A 80 -8.86 18.18 31.24
N ARG A 81 -9.38 18.83 30.18
CA ARG A 81 -10.11 20.11 30.31
C ARG A 81 -11.39 19.98 31.13
N LEU A 82 -12.11 18.88 30.95
CA LEU A 82 -13.32 18.60 31.73
C LEU A 82 -12.98 18.41 33.22
N ILE A 83 -11.96 17.61 33.54
CA ILE A 83 -11.51 17.41 34.93
C ILE A 83 -11.13 18.74 35.57
N LEU A 84 -10.41 19.61 34.86
CA LEU A 84 -10.03 20.93 35.36
C LEU A 84 -11.26 21.77 35.71
N ARG A 85 -12.21 21.92 34.78
CA ARG A 85 -13.46 22.66 34.99
C ARG A 85 -14.26 22.14 36.19
N LEU A 86 -14.42 20.81 36.28
CA LEU A 86 -15.15 20.18 37.39
C LEU A 86 -14.45 20.41 38.74
N THR A 87 -13.12 20.43 38.75
CA THR A 87 -12.34 20.69 39.97
C THR A 87 -12.45 22.15 40.41
N GLU A 88 -12.35 23.09 39.46
CA GLU A 88 -12.53 24.53 39.71
C GLU A 88 -13.92 24.86 40.29
N GLU A 89 -14.96 24.14 39.84
CA GLU A 89 -16.33 24.28 40.34
C GLU A 89 -16.62 23.49 41.63
N GLY A 90 -15.62 22.82 42.20
CA GLY A 90 -15.77 22.01 43.42
C GLY A 90 -16.60 20.73 43.23
N LYS A 91 -16.83 20.30 41.98
CA LYS A 91 -17.59 19.10 41.61
C LYS A 91 -16.73 17.83 41.62
N SER A 92 -15.88 17.65 42.64
CA SER A 92 -14.91 16.53 42.71
C SER A 92 -15.56 15.14 42.68
N SER A 93 -16.82 15.02 43.13
CA SER A 93 -17.57 13.76 43.05
C SER A 93 -17.90 13.34 41.62
N LEU A 94 -17.99 14.28 40.67
CA LEU A 94 -18.23 13.98 39.25
C LEU A 94 -16.95 13.52 38.54
N VAL A 95 -15.77 14.02 38.96
CA VAL A 95 -14.46 13.64 38.38
C VAL A 95 -14.25 12.13 38.45
N VAL A 96 -14.65 11.50 39.56
CA VAL A 96 -14.54 10.04 39.72
C VAL A 96 -15.55 9.30 38.83
N LYS A 97 -16.76 9.86 38.64
CA LYS A 97 -17.84 9.19 37.89
C LYS A 97 -17.58 9.19 36.38
N ILE A 98 -17.01 10.26 35.83
CA ILE A 98 -16.73 10.36 34.38
C ILE A 98 -15.65 9.38 33.89
N ALA A 99 -14.92 8.72 34.79
CA ALA A 99 -13.97 7.66 34.45
C ALA A 99 -14.65 6.33 34.10
N THR A 100 -15.87 6.09 34.60
CA THR A 100 -16.60 4.82 34.42
C THR A 100 -17.96 5.00 33.73
N ASP A 101 -18.49 6.21 33.70
CA ASP A 101 -19.76 6.54 33.06
C ASP A 101 -19.51 7.41 31.83
N ASP A 102 -19.42 6.75 30.68
CA ASP A 102 -19.20 7.39 29.39
C ASP A 102 -20.38 8.30 29.02
N ALA A 103 -21.62 7.90 29.31
CA ALA A 103 -22.81 8.70 29.01
C ALA A 103 -22.88 9.99 29.84
N LEU A 104 -22.39 9.96 31.08
CA LEU A 104 -22.19 11.18 31.87
C LEU A 104 -21.05 12.03 31.30
N ARG A 105 -19.92 11.42 30.92
CA ARG A 105 -18.79 12.13 30.33
C ARG A 105 -19.19 12.89 29.05
N GLU A 106 -19.91 12.24 28.14
CA GLU A 106 -20.39 12.86 26.89
C GLU A 106 -21.34 14.03 27.15
N ARG A 107 -22.32 13.86 28.05
CA ARG A 107 -23.24 14.95 28.43
C ARG A 107 -22.49 16.16 29.00
N LEU A 108 -21.44 15.91 29.79
CA LEU A 108 -20.62 16.98 30.35
C LEU A 108 -19.71 17.61 29.29
N TYR A 109 -19.24 16.87 28.28
CA TYR A 109 -18.56 17.50 27.14
C TYR A 109 -19.48 18.50 26.44
N GLU A 110 -20.74 18.14 26.20
CA GLU A 110 -21.72 19.05 25.60
C GLU A 110 -21.99 20.28 26.49
N GLU A 111 -22.24 20.06 27.79
CA GLU A 111 -22.52 21.15 28.76
C GLU A 111 -21.38 22.16 28.83
N TYR A 112 -20.13 21.67 28.87
CA TYR A 112 -18.93 22.50 28.98
C TYR A 112 -18.38 22.98 27.62
N ARG A 113 -19.03 22.57 26.52
CA ARG A 113 -18.66 22.84 25.12
C ARG A 113 -17.22 22.40 24.79
N LEU A 114 -16.90 21.14 25.09
CA LEU A 114 -15.58 20.53 24.91
C LEU A 114 -15.51 19.55 23.74
#